data_AF-A0A963YY73-F1
#
_entry.id   AF-A0A963YY73-F1
#
_cell.length_a   1.000
_cell.length_b   1.000
_cell.length_c   1.000
_cell.angle_alpha   90.00
_cell.angle_beta   90.00
_cell.angle_gamma   90.00
#
_symmetry.space_group_name_H-M   'P 1'
#
loop_
_entity.id
_entity.type
_entity.pdbx_description
1 polymer ?
#
loop_
_entity_poly.entity_id
_entity_poly.type
_entity_poly.pdbx_seq_one_letter_code
_entity_poly.pdbx_strand_id
1 'polypeptide(L)'
;MSKVTADQLAKLQQKADQTVARLQAAKARMAEAERKLDTRRKIIAGGLLFDAAAKDKQWAHHLAVLLTRIDRPNDKEPFADWTIDKYKAEGGKLGDRRKAKLAAADNGDADTNTGADDEAEDLTPGKDGSTVANAAD
;
A
#
# COMPACT_ATOMS: atom_id res chain seq x y z
N MET A 1 11.69 20.03 50.03
CA MET A 1 12.15 19.16 48.94
C MET A 1 11.59 17.75 49.18
N SER A 2 10.42 17.44 48.62
CA SER A 2 9.75 16.16 48.82
C SER A 2 10.57 15.03 48.17
N LYS A 3 11.07 14.11 48.99
CA LYS A 3 11.73 12.88 48.52
C LYS A 3 10.65 12.00 47.88
N VAL A 4 10.69 11.87 46.56
CA VAL A 4 9.97 10.81 45.84
C VAL A 4 10.38 9.49 46.50
N THR A 5 9.41 8.75 47.04
CA THR A 5 9.70 7.48 47.70
C THR A 5 10.06 6.42 46.63
N ALA A 6 10.90 5.45 46.99
CA ALA A 6 11.37 4.42 46.05
C ALA A 6 10.23 3.71 45.30
N ASP A 7 9.08 3.53 45.97
CA ASP A 7 7.87 2.95 45.37
C ASP A 7 7.21 3.83 44.32
N GLN A 8 7.26 5.16 44.49
CA GLN A 8 6.77 6.11 43.49
C GLN A 8 7.68 6.10 42.26
N LEU A 9 8.99 6.00 42.46
CA LEU A 9 9.96 5.88 41.36
C LEU A 9 9.74 4.57 40.57
N ALA A 10 9.56 3.44 41.25
CA ALA A 10 9.27 2.16 40.60
C ALA A 10 7.97 2.19 39.77
N LYS A 11 6.90 2.80 40.32
CA LYS A 11 5.63 3.00 39.58
C LYS A 11 5.79 3.91 38.37
N LEU A 12 6.60 4.96 38.47
CA LEU A 12 6.90 5.85 37.35
C LEU A 12 7.71 5.12 36.27
N GLN A 13 8.70 4.33 36.65
CA GLN A 13 9.50 3.52 35.73
C GLN A 13 8.61 2.50 34.99
N GLN A 14 7.76 1.77 35.70
CA GLN A 14 6.85 0.80 35.08
C GLN A 14 5.90 1.46 34.06
N LYS A 15 5.40 2.67 34.37
CA LYS A 15 4.58 3.45 33.42
C LYS A 15 5.37 3.91 32.21
N ALA A 16 6.63 4.30 32.39
CA ALA A 16 7.52 4.67 31.30
C ALA A 16 7.77 3.46 30.38
N ASP A 17 8.13 2.31 30.93
CA ASP A 17 8.38 1.08 30.16
C ASP A 17 7.13 0.64 29.38
N GLN A 18 5.95 0.72 30.01
CA GLN A 18 4.69 0.43 29.34
C GLN A 18 4.39 1.40 28.19
N THR A 19 4.74 2.68 28.36
CA THR A 19 4.53 3.71 27.33
C THR A 19 5.48 3.50 26.16
N VAL A 20 6.75 3.17 26.43
CA VAL A 20 7.74 2.81 25.41
C VAL A 20 7.31 1.57 24.64
N ALA A 21 6.83 0.53 25.33
CA ALA A 21 6.31 -0.68 24.69
C ALA A 21 5.11 -0.38 23.78
N ARG A 22 4.17 0.47 24.23
CA ARG A 22 3.03 0.91 23.40
C ARG A 22 3.48 1.70 22.17
N LEU A 23 4.46 2.58 22.32
CA LEU A 23 5.04 3.36 21.23
C LEU A 23 5.75 2.45 20.21
N GLN A 24 6.51 1.46 20.68
CA GLN A 24 7.15 0.47 19.81
C GLN A 24 6.12 -0.36 19.04
N ALA A 25 5.05 -0.80 19.71
CA ALA A 25 3.94 -1.52 19.06
C ALA A 25 3.24 -0.66 17.99
N ALA A 26 3.00 0.63 18.26
CA ALA A 26 2.43 1.55 17.28
C ALA A 26 3.35 1.75 16.06
N LYS A 27 4.66 1.95 16.29
CA LYS A 27 5.66 2.05 15.21
C LYS A 27 5.73 0.78 14.37
N ALA A 28 5.69 -0.40 15.00
CA ALA A 28 5.70 -1.66 14.30
C ALA A 28 4.47 -1.82 13.38
N ARG A 29 3.28 -1.43 13.85
CA ARG A 29 2.05 -1.45 13.04
C ARG A 29 2.14 -0.50 11.84
N MET A 30 2.69 0.70 12.02
CA MET A 30 2.88 1.65 10.91
C MET A 30 3.85 1.08 9.87
N ALA A 31 4.99 0.54 10.31
CA ALA A 31 5.96 -0.10 9.41
C ALA A 31 5.37 -1.30 8.67
N GLU A 32 4.52 -2.09 9.32
CA GLU A 32 3.82 -3.21 8.69
C GLU A 32 2.81 -2.72 7.63
N ALA A 33 2.03 -1.68 7.94
CA ALA A 33 1.10 -1.08 6.99
C ALA A 33 1.81 -0.53 5.75
N GLU A 34 2.94 0.14 5.95
CA GLU A 34 3.77 0.66 4.86
C GLU A 34 4.34 -0.46 3.98
N ARG A 35 4.86 -1.53 4.60
CA ARG A 35 5.33 -2.73 3.88
C ARG A 35 4.23 -3.39 3.06
N LYS A 36 2.99 -3.44 3.59
CA LYS A 36 1.83 -3.98 2.85
C LYS A 36 1.52 -3.14 1.61
N LEU A 37 1.52 -1.81 1.76
CA LEU A 37 1.29 -0.90 0.63
C LEU A 37 2.41 -0.97 -0.40
N ASP A 38 3.66 -0.98 0.03
CA ASP A 38 4.82 -1.12 -0.85
C ASP A 38 4.80 -2.46 -1.60
N THR A 39 4.53 -3.57 -0.91
CA THR A 39 4.35 -4.89 -1.54
C THR A 39 3.25 -4.84 -2.60
N ARG A 40 2.10 -4.21 -2.31
CA ARG A 40 1.00 -4.06 -3.29
C ARG A 40 1.43 -3.25 -4.51
N ARG A 41 2.13 -2.13 -4.32
CA ARG A 41 2.66 -1.28 -5.40
C ARG A 41 3.61 -2.07 -6.30
N LYS A 42 4.53 -2.83 -5.71
CA LYS A 42 5.50 -3.69 -6.42
C LYS A 42 4.81 -4.78 -7.23
N ILE A 43 3.83 -5.47 -6.65
CA ILE A 43 3.06 -6.52 -7.35
C ILE A 43 2.32 -5.94 -8.55
N ILE A 44 1.62 -4.81 -8.38
CA ILE A 44 0.85 -4.19 -9.46
C ILE A 44 1.79 -3.68 -10.55
N ALA A 45 2.84 -2.93 -10.19
CA ALA A 45 3.80 -2.39 -11.14
C ALA A 45 4.54 -3.51 -11.90
N GLY A 46 4.96 -4.56 -11.21
CA GLY A 46 5.60 -5.73 -11.84
C GLY A 46 4.67 -6.45 -12.81
N GLY A 47 3.41 -6.69 -12.43
CA GLY A 47 2.43 -7.30 -13.32
C GLY A 47 2.17 -6.47 -14.58
N LEU A 48 2.10 -5.15 -14.46
CA LEU A 48 1.97 -4.24 -15.61
C LEU A 48 3.22 -4.22 -16.48
N LEU A 49 4.41 -4.25 -15.87
CA LEU A 49 5.67 -4.32 -16.60
C LEU A 49 5.77 -5.59 -17.45
N PHE A 50 5.39 -6.74 -16.89
CA PHE A 50 5.37 -8.00 -17.64
C PHE A 50 4.35 -7.99 -18.78
N ASP A 51 3.17 -7.40 -18.57
CA ASP A 51 2.17 -7.23 -19.63
C ASP A 51 2.66 -6.31 -20.76
N ALA A 52 3.39 -5.24 -20.43
CA ALA A 52 4.02 -4.36 -21.43
C ALA A 52 5.14 -5.08 -22.19
N ALA A 53 6.03 -5.78 -21.49
CA ALA A 53 7.12 -6.55 -22.08
C ALA A 53 6.63 -7.69 -22.99
N ALA A 54 5.46 -8.28 -22.71
CA ALA A 54 4.88 -9.32 -23.57
C ALA A 54 4.37 -8.77 -24.93
N LYS A 55 4.07 -7.47 -25.01
CA LYS A 55 3.47 -6.81 -26.19
C LYS A 55 4.49 -6.04 -27.01
N ASP A 56 5.49 -5.43 -26.37
CA ASP A 56 6.47 -4.57 -27.01
C ASP A 56 7.91 -5.05 -26.76
N LYS A 57 8.66 -5.17 -27.86
CA LYS A 57 10.07 -5.59 -27.86
C LYS A 57 10.99 -4.63 -27.11
N GLN A 58 10.69 -3.32 -27.09
CA GLN A 58 11.48 -2.33 -26.35
C GLN A 58 11.37 -2.58 -24.84
N TRP A 59 10.14 -2.81 -24.36
CA TRP A 59 9.90 -3.16 -22.95
C TRP A 59 10.52 -4.50 -22.57
N ALA A 60 10.47 -5.50 -23.46
CA ALA A 60 11.16 -6.77 -23.26
C ALA A 60 12.69 -6.60 -23.12
N HIS A 61 13.29 -5.75 -23.96
CA HIS A 61 14.72 -5.45 -23.87
C HIS A 61 15.09 -4.77 -22.54
N HIS A 62 14.34 -3.75 -22.13
CA HIS A 62 14.56 -3.09 -20.84
C HIS A 62 14.43 -4.05 -19.67
N LEU A 63 13.43 -4.93 -19.69
CA LEU A 63 13.27 -5.94 -18.66
C LEU A 63 14.44 -6.92 -18.60
N ALA A 64 14.95 -7.38 -19.75
CA ALA A 64 16.13 -8.24 -19.80
C ALA A 64 17.35 -7.55 -19.15
N VAL A 65 17.56 -6.26 -19.42
CA VAL A 65 18.63 -5.46 -18.78
C VAL A 65 18.40 -5.28 -17.27
N LEU A 66 17.15 -5.19 -16.81
CA LEU A 66 16.87 -5.11 -15.37
C LEU A 66 17.15 -6.44 -14.66
N LEU A 67 16.83 -7.57 -15.27
CA LEU A 67 17.07 -8.90 -14.71
C LEU A 67 18.56 -9.21 -14.53
N THR A 68 19.45 -8.66 -15.36
CA THR A 68 20.90 -8.84 -15.17
C THR A 68 21.44 -8.13 -13.92
N ARG A 69 20.71 -7.17 -13.35
CA ARG A 69 21.09 -6.43 -12.13
C ARG A 69 20.74 -7.15 -10.83
N ILE A 70 20.07 -8.29 -10.90
CA ILE A 70 19.81 -9.10 -9.70
C ILE A 70 21.16 -9.66 -9.24
N ASP A 71 21.68 -9.21 -8.11
CA ASP A 71 22.99 -9.69 -7.63
C ASP A 71 22.86 -10.97 -6.81
N ARG A 72 21.78 -11.09 -6.05
CA ARG A 72 21.59 -12.15 -5.04
C ARG A 72 21.27 -13.50 -5.71
N PRO A 73 22.05 -14.57 -5.45
CA PRO A 73 21.84 -15.87 -6.10
C PRO A 73 20.43 -16.46 -5.88
N ASN A 74 19.92 -16.36 -4.65
CA ASN A 74 18.58 -16.82 -4.29
C ASN A 74 17.46 -16.09 -5.06
N ASP A 75 17.72 -14.85 -5.48
CA ASP A 75 16.74 -14.05 -6.21
C ASP A 75 16.86 -14.29 -7.73
N LYS A 76 17.94 -14.93 -8.21
CA LYS A 76 18.12 -15.35 -9.61
C LYS A 76 17.44 -16.69 -9.92
N GLU A 77 17.38 -17.59 -8.93
CA GLU A 77 16.85 -18.95 -9.10
C GLU A 77 15.43 -18.97 -9.71
N PRO A 78 14.47 -18.14 -9.29
CA PRO A 78 13.14 -18.10 -9.90
C PRO A 78 13.14 -17.69 -11.39
N PHE A 79 14.21 -17.03 -11.85
CA PHE A 79 14.35 -16.53 -13.21
C PHE A 79 15.21 -17.43 -14.11
N ALA A 80 15.78 -18.54 -13.60
CA ALA A 80 16.71 -19.38 -14.37
C ALA A 80 16.05 -20.02 -15.60
N ASP A 81 14.87 -20.61 -15.44
CA ASP A 81 14.09 -21.26 -16.52
C ASP A 81 12.88 -20.40 -16.95
N TRP A 82 12.97 -19.10 -16.70
CA TRP A 82 11.87 -18.17 -16.94
C TRP A 82 12.25 -17.15 -18.02
N THR A 83 11.34 -16.97 -18.98
CA THR A 83 11.49 -15.98 -20.05
C THR A 83 10.16 -15.27 -20.29
N ILE A 84 10.23 -14.08 -20.91
CA ILE A 84 9.03 -13.36 -21.33
C ILE A 84 8.23 -14.12 -22.39
N ASP A 85 8.89 -14.90 -23.23
CA ASP A 85 8.21 -15.75 -24.22
C ASP A 85 7.39 -16.85 -23.53
N LYS A 86 7.93 -17.45 -22.45
CA LYS A 86 7.20 -18.40 -21.62
C LYS A 86 6.00 -17.74 -20.93
N TYR A 87 6.19 -16.55 -20.34
CA TYR A 87 5.10 -15.77 -19.75
C TYR A 87 3.99 -15.45 -20.76
N LYS A 88 4.36 -15.14 -22.01
CA LYS A 88 3.43 -14.88 -23.11
C LYS A 88 2.68 -16.15 -23.54
N ALA A 89 3.39 -17.28 -23.64
CA ALA A 89 2.80 -18.57 -23.99
C ALA A 89 1.79 -19.06 -22.95
N GLU A 90 2.03 -18.76 -21.67
CA GLU A 90 1.13 -19.06 -20.55
C GLU A 90 -0.08 -18.09 -20.44
N GLY A 91 -0.29 -17.23 -21.44
CA GLY A 91 -1.47 -16.35 -21.53
C GLY A 91 -1.36 -15.03 -20.77
N GLY A 92 -0.31 -14.80 -19.97
CA GLY A 92 -0.07 -13.57 -19.21
C GLY A 92 -1.28 -13.16 -18.35
N LYS A 93 -1.23 -13.35 -17.03
CA LYS A 93 -2.39 -13.24 -16.09
C LYS A 93 -3.24 -11.95 -16.14
N LEU A 94 -2.82 -10.91 -16.87
CA LEU A 94 -3.57 -9.67 -17.09
C LEU A 94 -4.25 -9.59 -18.46
N GLY A 95 -3.71 -10.24 -19.50
CA GLY A 95 -4.22 -10.23 -20.86
C GLY A 95 -5.60 -10.90 -20.97
N ASP A 96 -5.74 -12.07 -20.37
CA ASP A 96 -6.99 -12.83 -20.37
C ASP A 96 -8.12 -12.11 -19.63
N ARG A 97 -7.81 -11.41 -18.52
CA ARG A 97 -8.81 -10.65 -17.76
C ARG A 97 -9.31 -9.43 -18.54
N ARG A 98 -8.43 -8.71 -19.24
CA ARG A 98 -8.85 -7.60 -20.12
C ARG A 98 -9.63 -8.13 -21.31
N LYS A 99 -9.20 -9.23 -21.94
CA LYS A 99 -9.91 -9.83 -23.08
C LYS A 99 -11.29 -10.36 -22.66
N ALA A 100 -11.41 -10.96 -21.47
CA ALA A 100 -12.68 -11.36 -20.88
C ALA A 100 -13.57 -10.14 -20.54
N LYS A 101 -13.00 -9.06 -19.99
CA LYS A 101 -13.75 -7.81 -19.75
C LYS A 101 -14.20 -7.15 -21.05
N LEU A 102 -13.37 -7.17 -22.10
CA LEU A 102 -13.71 -6.63 -23.41
C LEU A 102 -14.78 -7.49 -24.11
N ALA A 103 -14.69 -8.82 -23.99
CA ALA A 103 -15.71 -9.76 -24.47
C ALA A 103 -17.02 -9.68 -23.68
N ALA A 104 -16.97 -9.35 -22.38
CA ALA A 104 -18.14 -9.09 -21.55
C ALA A 104 -18.77 -7.71 -21.85
N ALA A 105 -17.98 -6.72 -22.29
CA ALA A 105 -18.50 -5.43 -22.74
C ALA A 105 -19.19 -5.49 -24.10
N ASP A 106 -18.83 -6.47 -24.95
CA ASP A 106 -19.43 -6.70 -26.27
C ASP A 106 -20.77 -7.49 -26.17
N ASN A 107 -20.99 -8.21 -25.08
CA ASN A 107 -22.27 -8.86 -24.73
C ASN A 107 -23.02 -7.99 -23.73
N GLY A 108 -23.64 -6.91 -24.21
CA GLY A 108 -24.22 -5.85 -23.40
C GLY A 108 -25.17 -6.32 -22.28
N ASP A 109 -24.88 -5.84 -21.08
CA ASP A 109 -25.91 -5.34 -20.17
C ASP A 109 -25.41 -3.99 -19.63
N ALA A 110 -25.96 -2.92 -20.20
CA ALA A 110 -25.67 -1.55 -19.81
C ALA A 110 -26.59 -1.16 -18.66
N ASP A 111 -26.21 -1.48 -17.43
CA ASP A 111 -26.77 -0.81 -16.25
C ASP A 111 -25.85 0.35 -15.86
N THR A 112 -26.07 1.49 -16.51
CA THR A 112 -25.47 2.76 -16.11
C THR A 112 -26.28 3.34 -14.95
N ASN A 113 -25.90 3.04 -13.72
CA ASN A 113 -26.23 3.91 -12.59
C ASN A 113 -24.99 4.69 -12.15
N THR A 114 -24.80 5.82 -12.85
CA THR A 114 -23.94 6.93 -12.45
C THR A 114 -24.72 7.75 -11.41
N GLY A 115 -24.59 7.40 -10.14
CA GLY A 115 -24.97 8.26 -9.02
C GLY A 115 -23.80 9.19 -8.69
N ALA A 116 -23.93 10.44 -9.11
CA ALA A 116 -22.98 11.51 -8.85
C ALA A 116 -23.19 12.07 -7.45
N ASP A 117 -22.15 11.98 -6.60
CA ASP A 117 -22.03 12.76 -5.37
C ASP A 117 -20.64 13.42 -5.35
N ASP A 118 -20.43 14.40 -6.24
CA ASP A 118 -19.36 15.40 -6.11
C ASP A 118 -20.05 16.77 -5.93
N GLU A 119 -20.13 17.23 -4.69
CA GLU A 119 -20.25 18.67 -4.38
C GLU A 119 -19.13 18.99 -3.38
N ALA A 120 -18.09 19.61 -3.91
CA ALA A 120 -16.99 20.18 -3.15
C ALA A 120 -17.10 21.70 -3.24
N GLU A 121 -17.37 22.39 -2.13
CA GLU A 121 -16.92 23.77 -1.86
C GLU A 121 -16.65 23.87 -0.35
N ASP A 122 -15.40 23.90 0.12
CA ASP A 122 -14.42 25.00 0.11
C ASP A 122 -14.53 25.96 1.33
N LEU A 123 -13.35 26.34 1.84
CA LEU A 123 -13.00 27.42 2.78
C LEU A 123 -13.25 27.24 4.29
N THR A 124 -12.21 26.77 4.99
CA THR A 124 -11.81 27.28 6.32
C THR A 124 -11.40 28.76 6.22
N PRO A 125 -11.52 29.66 7.23
CA PRO A 125 -10.78 29.54 8.50
C PRO A 125 -11.36 30.19 9.78
N GLY A 126 -11.00 29.61 10.93
CA GLY A 126 -10.67 30.26 12.22
C GLY A 126 -11.57 31.37 12.81
N LYS A 127 -12.09 31.14 14.03
CA LYS A 127 -12.00 32.14 15.09
C LYS A 127 -12.26 31.55 16.48
N ASP A 128 -11.35 31.93 17.37
CA ASP A 128 -11.34 31.75 18.80
C ASP A 128 -12.60 32.34 19.48
N GLY A 129 -12.96 31.77 20.63
CA GLY A 129 -13.96 32.33 21.55
C GLY A 129 -14.50 31.24 22.48
N SER A 130 -13.81 30.92 23.58
CA SER A 130 -14.12 31.48 24.91
C SER A 130 -15.54 31.15 25.39
N THR A 131 -15.62 30.32 26.45
CA THR A 131 -16.37 30.50 27.72
C THR A 131 -17.84 30.98 27.61
N VAL A 132 -18.85 30.38 28.24
CA VAL A 132 -19.03 30.21 29.69
C VAL A 132 -20.09 29.13 29.97
N ALA A 133 -19.90 28.45 31.09
CA ALA A 133 -20.84 27.60 31.80
C ALA A 133 -22.28 28.16 31.87
N ASN A 134 -23.26 27.26 31.86
CA ASN A 134 -24.50 27.52 32.57
C ASN A 134 -24.82 26.32 33.45
N ALA A 135 -24.72 26.56 34.77
CA ALA A 135 -25.10 25.64 35.82
C ALA A 135 -26.63 25.64 35.96
N ALA A 136 -27.19 24.46 36.23
CA ALA A 136 -28.54 24.30 36.75
C ALA A 136 -28.44 23.94 38.23
N ASP A 137 -29.24 24.64 39.03
CA ASP A 137 -29.58 24.44 40.47
C ASP A 137 -28.46 24.54 41.52
#